data_AF-A0A7T5RC18-F1
#
_entry.id   AF-A0A7T5RC18-F1
#
_cell.length_a   1.000
_cell.length_b   1.000
_cell.length_c   1.000
_cell.angle_alpha   90.00
_cell.angle_beta   90.00
_cell.angle_gamma   90.00
#
_symmetry.space_group_name_H-M   'P 1'
#
loop_
_entity.id
_entity.type
_entity.pdbx_description
1 polymer ?
#
loop_
_entity_poly.entity_id
_entity_poly.type
_entity_poly.pdbx_seq_one_letter_code
_entity_poly.pdbx_strand_id
1 'polypeptide(L)'
;MDNRRQSLLSQMKKDAIKLDWDVAFQGKANGNRHLFRVNKIIRYLVTKEGGDPFIAQSGGWIHDVSLAWGSDYDQKHVEKYTKKFLKSYKNLQTNEFKKILECATLHENGGKSSNIEARIVHDADILDKSGLLGVIRHIWKMTNLLENKILVNEKDFLKLNRHLSKRRSQLYTKTGIKLAGILNKQSEMFFSKNKYSLKLMNAISTKASLGLTSDRIAKSLLKDKKSILFNKLKSQLSCEYLKKTTSNI
;
A
#
# COMPACT_ATOMS: atom_id res chain seq x y z
N MET A 1 21.50 3.42 12.03
CA MET A 1 21.16 1.98 12.00
C MET A 1 22.47 1.22 11.84
N ASP A 2 22.73 0.20 12.67
CA ASP A 2 23.97 -0.59 12.62
C ASP A 2 24.05 -1.55 11.41
N ASN A 3 25.22 -2.12 11.17
CA ASN A 3 25.50 -3.02 10.02
C ASN A 3 24.63 -4.28 10.02
N ARG A 4 24.32 -4.85 11.20
CA ARG A 4 23.48 -6.05 11.32
C ARG A 4 22.06 -5.75 10.86
N ARG A 5 21.48 -4.66 11.36
CA ARG A 5 20.13 -4.20 10.99
C ARG A 5 20.04 -3.82 9.52
N GLN A 6 21.08 -3.18 8.96
CA GLN A 6 21.12 -2.87 7.53
C GLN A 6 21.13 -4.15 6.66
N SER A 7 21.94 -5.13 7.05
CA SER A 7 22.01 -6.43 6.35
C SER A 7 20.67 -7.17 6.41
N LEU A 8 20.06 -7.27 7.59
CA LEU A 8 18.74 -7.87 7.79
C LEU A 8 17.67 -7.18 6.94
N LEU A 9 17.61 -5.85 6.99
CA LEU A 9 16.63 -5.07 6.22
C LEU A 9 16.80 -5.29 4.71
N SER A 10 18.03 -5.37 4.23
CA SER A 10 18.33 -5.64 2.82
C SER A 10 17.88 -7.03 2.39
N GLN A 11 18.10 -8.05 3.23
CA GLN A 11 17.66 -9.42 2.97
C GLN A 11 16.13 -9.51 2.97
N MET A 12 15.47 -9.01 4.03
CA MET A 12 14.00 -8.97 4.13
C MET A 12 13.35 -8.27 2.94
N LYS A 13 13.91 -7.13 2.52
CA LYS A 13 13.46 -6.42 1.32
C LYS A 13 13.54 -7.32 0.07
N LYS A 14 14.68 -7.96 -0.16
CA LYS A 14 14.90 -8.82 -1.34
C LYS A 14 13.90 -9.98 -1.37
N ASP A 15 13.75 -10.66 -0.23
CA ASP A 15 12.88 -11.84 -0.12
C ASP A 15 11.41 -11.46 -0.21
N ALA A 16 11.00 -10.35 0.42
CA ALA A 16 9.62 -9.86 0.34
C ALA A 16 9.24 -9.43 -1.08
N ILE A 17 10.13 -8.75 -1.81
CA ILE A 17 9.90 -8.40 -3.23
C ILE A 17 9.73 -9.66 -4.06
N LYS A 18 10.55 -10.69 -3.84
CA LYS A 18 10.44 -11.95 -4.56
C LYS A 18 9.07 -12.61 -4.32
N LEU A 19 8.63 -12.68 -3.07
CA LEU A 19 7.32 -13.25 -2.72
C LEU A 19 6.16 -12.43 -3.32
N ASP A 20 6.21 -11.10 -3.23
CA ASP A 20 5.20 -10.22 -3.81
C ASP A 20 5.13 -10.37 -5.34
N TRP A 21 6.28 -10.36 -6.02
CA TRP A 21 6.31 -10.36 -7.49
C TRP A 21 6.07 -11.73 -8.11
N ASP A 22 6.60 -12.80 -7.52
CA ASP A 22 6.63 -14.11 -8.16
C ASP A 22 5.49 -15.02 -7.67
N VAL A 23 4.96 -14.78 -6.46
CA VAL A 23 4.01 -15.71 -5.82
C VAL A 23 2.66 -15.05 -5.54
N ALA A 24 2.65 -13.88 -4.91
CA ALA A 24 1.40 -13.19 -4.58
C ALA A 24 0.58 -12.91 -5.84
N PHE A 25 -0.75 -13.08 -5.74
CA PHE A 25 -1.66 -12.96 -6.88
C PHE A 25 -1.26 -13.81 -8.10
N GLN A 26 -0.62 -14.96 -7.88
CA GLN A 26 -0.11 -15.83 -8.96
C GLN A 26 0.89 -15.10 -9.88
N GLY A 27 1.72 -14.23 -9.31
CA GLY A 27 2.74 -13.48 -10.02
C GLY A 27 2.23 -12.24 -10.77
N LYS A 28 0.92 -11.94 -10.71
CA LYS A 28 0.34 -10.75 -11.39
C LYS A 28 0.84 -9.42 -10.82
N ALA A 29 1.43 -9.43 -9.63
CA ALA A 29 2.04 -8.26 -9.01
C ALA A 29 3.47 -7.96 -9.51
N ASN A 30 4.05 -8.79 -10.40
CA ASN A 30 5.42 -8.61 -10.85
C ASN A 30 5.70 -7.20 -11.42
N GLY A 31 6.66 -6.50 -10.81
CA GLY A 31 7.04 -5.15 -11.17
C GLY A 31 6.16 -4.04 -10.55
N ASN A 32 5.21 -4.39 -9.68
CA ASN A 32 4.50 -3.40 -8.85
C ASN A 32 5.49 -2.73 -7.89
N ARG A 33 5.33 -1.43 -7.65
CA ARG A 33 6.23 -0.65 -6.78
C ARG A 33 5.62 -0.37 -5.40
N HIS A 34 4.55 -1.06 -5.02
CA HIS A 34 3.85 -0.91 -3.74
C HIS A 34 4.78 -0.91 -2.53
N LEU A 35 5.51 -2.01 -2.29
CA LEU A 35 6.39 -2.14 -1.12
C LEU A 35 7.45 -1.02 -1.05
N PHE A 36 7.92 -0.56 -2.21
CA PHE A 36 8.87 0.56 -2.31
C PHE A 36 8.23 1.89 -1.90
N ARG A 37 7.00 2.17 -2.36
CA ARG A 37 6.29 3.41 -2.01
C ARG A 37 5.90 3.40 -0.53
N VAL A 38 5.37 2.29 -0.02
CA VAL A 38 5.07 2.12 1.41
C VAL A 38 6.32 2.40 2.25
N ASN A 39 7.45 1.78 1.95
CA ASN A 39 8.68 2.04 2.69
C ASN A 39 9.21 3.48 2.56
N LYS A 40 8.98 4.14 1.42
CA LYS A 40 9.30 5.56 1.26
C LYS A 40 8.40 6.44 2.14
N ILE A 41 7.12 6.10 2.27
CA ILE A 41 6.17 6.78 3.15
C ILE A 41 6.52 6.51 4.62
N ILE A 42 6.83 5.27 4.99
CA ILE A 42 7.28 4.90 6.35
C ILE A 42 8.48 5.73 6.77
N ARG A 43 9.52 5.82 5.93
CA ARG A 43 10.69 6.64 6.23
C ARG A 43 10.33 8.09 6.52
N TYR A 44 9.39 8.65 5.75
CA TYR A 44 8.90 10.01 5.99
C TYR A 44 8.12 10.10 7.31
N LEU A 45 7.18 9.19 7.56
CA LEU A 45 6.39 9.17 8.79
C LEU A 45 7.26 8.99 10.03
N VAL A 46 8.26 8.10 10.02
CA VAL A 46 9.22 7.93 11.13
C VAL A 46 9.94 9.24 11.45
N THR A 47 10.30 10.05 10.44
CA THR A 47 10.96 11.35 10.69
C THR A 47 10.03 12.40 11.32
N LYS A 48 8.71 12.19 11.25
CA LYS A 48 7.69 13.14 11.75
C LYS A 48 7.04 12.70 13.04
N GLU A 49 6.88 11.39 13.22
CA GLU A 49 6.15 10.77 14.33
C GLU A 49 7.09 10.05 15.33
N GLY A 50 8.36 9.87 14.95
CA GLY A 50 9.32 9.07 15.72
C GLY A 50 9.22 7.56 15.44
N GLY A 51 9.81 6.76 16.33
CA GLY A 51 9.88 5.29 16.21
C GLY A 51 11.20 4.76 15.65
N ASP A 52 11.43 3.46 15.79
CA ASP A 52 12.63 2.79 15.29
C ASP A 52 12.53 2.55 13.77
N PRO A 53 13.39 3.21 12.95
CA PRO A 53 13.35 3.06 11.50
C PRO A 53 13.62 1.63 11.02
N PHE A 54 14.36 0.82 11.78
CA PHE A 54 14.59 -0.58 11.41
C PHE A 54 13.31 -1.40 11.56
N ILE A 55 12.61 -1.25 12.68
CA ILE A 55 11.36 -1.97 12.96
C ILE A 55 10.28 -1.58 11.95
N ALA A 56 10.04 -0.28 11.78
CA ALA A 56 9.00 0.22 10.89
C ALA A 56 9.24 -0.18 9.43
N GLN A 57 10.48 -0.03 8.91
CA GLN A 57 10.77 -0.41 7.52
C GLN A 57 10.71 -1.93 7.33
N SER A 58 11.19 -2.72 8.29
CA SER A 58 11.07 -4.18 8.22
C SER A 58 9.60 -4.60 8.16
N GLY A 59 8.75 -4.05 9.02
CA GLY A 59 7.30 -4.24 8.97
C GLY A 59 6.70 -3.83 7.62
N GLY A 60 7.12 -2.69 7.08
CA GLY A 60 6.69 -2.19 5.77
C GLY A 60 7.07 -3.08 4.60
N TRP A 61 8.27 -3.67 4.61
CA TRP A 61 8.66 -4.61 3.55
C TRP A 61 7.87 -5.90 3.60
N ILE A 62 7.55 -6.39 4.79
CA ILE A 62 7.02 -7.74 4.95
C ILE A 62 5.51 -7.80 5.16
N HIS A 63 4.80 -6.67 5.30
CA HIS A 63 3.38 -6.66 5.69
C HIS A 63 2.48 -7.54 4.81
N ASP A 64 2.82 -7.66 3.53
CA ASP A 64 2.08 -8.42 2.52
C ASP A 64 2.65 -9.84 2.26
N VAL A 65 3.71 -10.30 2.95
CA VAL A 65 4.36 -11.59 2.62
C VAL A 65 3.41 -12.78 2.76
N SER A 66 2.41 -12.70 3.64
CA SER A 66 1.40 -13.75 3.80
C SER A 66 0.56 -13.99 2.53
N LEU A 67 0.46 -13.00 1.62
CA LEU A 67 -0.26 -13.16 0.35
C LEU A 67 0.31 -14.26 -0.54
N ALA A 68 1.59 -14.59 -0.39
CA ALA A 68 2.21 -15.73 -1.08
C ALA A 68 1.59 -17.08 -0.69
N TRP A 69 0.82 -17.14 0.40
CA TRP A 69 0.14 -18.33 0.91
C TRP A 69 -1.40 -18.21 0.91
N GLY A 70 -1.95 -17.20 0.25
CA GLY A 70 -3.39 -17.09 -0.02
C GLY A 70 -3.99 -15.75 0.35
N SER A 71 -4.22 -15.50 1.65
CA SER A 71 -5.07 -14.40 2.12
C SER A 71 -4.41 -13.51 3.17
N ASP A 72 -4.65 -12.20 3.03
CA ASP A 72 -4.31 -11.13 3.99
C ASP A 72 -5.46 -10.78 4.94
N TYR A 73 -6.65 -11.38 4.77
CA TYR A 73 -7.84 -11.04 5.56
C TYR A 73 -8.02 -11.87 6.84
N ASP A 74 -7.40 -13.05 6.93
CA ASP A 74 -7.39 -13.85 8.15
C ASP A 74 -6.16 -13.50 8.99
N GLN A 75 -6.38 -12.79 10.10
CA GLN A 75 -5.29 -12.37 10.98
C GLN A 75 -4.44 -13.53 11.50
N LYS A 76 -5.04 -14.70 11.77
CA LYS A 76 -4.27 -15.88 12.23
C LYS A 76 -3.38 -16.42 11.11
N HIS A 77 -3.87 -16.38 9.87
CA HIS A 77 -3.10 -16.72 8.68
C HIS A 77 -1.92 -15.76 8.49
N VAL A 78 -2.20 -14.45 8.50
CA VAL A 78 -1.18 -13.39 8.37
C VAL A 78 -0.09 -13.57 9.42
N GLU A 79 -0.47 -13.73 10.69
CA GLU A 79 0.49 -13.92 11.78
C GLU A 79 1.33 -15.19 11.57
N LYS A 80 0.70 -16.33 11.27
CA LYS A 80 1.37 -17.62 11.08
C LYS A 80 2.46 -17.55 10.00
N TYR A 81 2.12 -17.03 8.82
CA TYR A 81 3.05 -17.01 7.69
C TYR A 81 4.09 -15.89 7.80
N THR A 82 3.74 -14.74 8.37
CA THR A 82 4.72 -13.70 8.70
C THR A 82 5.71 -14.18 9.75
N LYS A 83 5.24 -14.89 10.78
CA LYS A 83 6.10 -15.52 11.80
C LYS A 83 7.03 -16.56 11.17
N LYS A 84 6.52 -17.37 10.24
CA LYS A 84 7.33 -18.34 9.47
C LYS A 84 8.41 -17.63 8.65
N PHE A 85 8.05 -16.54 7.96
CA PHE A 85 8.99 -15.72 7.20
C PHE A 85 10.09 -15.14 8.10
N LEU A 86 9.74 -14.52 9.23
CA LEU A 86 10.70 -13.90 10.14
C LEU A 86 11.66 -14.90 10.80
N LYS A 87 11.22 -16.14 11.03
CA LYS A 87 12.06 -17.20 11.62
C LYS A 87 13.24 -17.63 10.74
N SER A 88 13.27 -17.26 9.45
CA SER A 88 14.43 -17.54 8.59
C SER A 88 15.65 -16.66 8.92
N TYR A 89 15.46 -15.55 9.62
CA TYR A 89 16.53 -14.58 9.93
C TYR A 89 17.14 -14.83 11.32
N LYS A 90 18.22 -15.61 11.37
CA LYS A 90 18.89 -16.05 12.62
C LYS A 90 19.38 -14.91 13.53
N ASN A 91 19.76 -13.77 12.95
CA ASN A 91 20.33 -12.63 13.70
C ASN A 91 19.28 -11.59 14.15
N LEU A 92 18.00 -11.92 14.02
CA LEU A 92 16.90 -11.06 14.45
C LEU A 92 16.66 -11.23 15.95
N GLN A 93 16.80 -10.15 16.72
CA GLN A 93 16.65 -10.23 18.17
C GLN A 93 15.18 -10.43 18.54
N THR A 94 14.92 -11.07 19.70
CA THR A 94 13.56 -11.39 20.16
C THR A 94 12.63 -10.17 20.23
N ASN A 95 13.14 -9.02 20.71
CA ASN A 95 12.34 -7.79 20.76
C ASN A 95 12.04 -7.24 19.36
N GLU A 96 13.03 -7.26 18.47
CA GLU A 96 12.86 -6.84 17.07
C GLU A 96 11.84 -7.73 16.35
N PHE A 97 11.97 -9.05 16.52
CA PHE A 97 11.04 -10.05 16.00
C PHE A 97 9.60 -9.75 16.39
N LYS A 98 9.33 -9.54 17.69
CA LYS A 98 7.98 -9.29 18.20
C LYS A 98 7.38 -8.01 17.59
N LYS A 99 8.15 -6.91 17.60
CA LYS A 99 7.67 -5.62 17.08
C LYS A 99 7.46 -5.64 15.56
N ILE A 100 8.34 -6.29 14.81
CA ILE A 100 8.21 -6.40 13.35
C ILE A 100 7.01 -7.29 12.99
N LEU A 101 6.83 -8.42 13.70
CA LEU A 101 5.67 -9.28 13.53
C LEU A 101 4.36 -8.53 13.82
N GLU A 102 4.33 -7.74 14.89
CA GLU A 102 3.18 -6.88 15.21
C GLU A 102 2.89 -5.88 14.10
N CYS A 103 3.91 -5.16 13.59
CA CYS A 103 3.74 -4.21 12.48
C CYS A 103 3.08 -4.85 11.26
N ALA A 104 3.59 -6.03 10.87
CA ALA A 104 3.09 -6.75 9.71
C ALA A 104 1.73 -7.42 9.96
N THR A 105 1.42 -7.86 11.17
CA THR A 105 0.15 -8.55 11.47
C THR A 105 -1.01 -7.55 11.64
N LEU A 106 -0.73 -6.35 12.17
CA LEU A 106 -1.75 -5.33 12.44
C LEU A 106 -1.90 -4.30 11.33
N HIS A 107 -1.20 -4.46 10.20
CA HIS A 107 -1.15 -3.46 9.13
C HIS A 107 -2.52 -3.15 8.48
N GLU A 108 -3.53 -4.03 8.53
CA GLU A 108 -4.89 -3.72 8.04
C GLU A 108 -5.81 -3.13 9.12
N ASN A 109 -5.47 -3.26 10.41
CA ASN A 109 -6.35 -2.92 11.53
C ASN A 109 -5.82 -1.86 12.51
N GLY A 110 -4.53 -1.51 12.44
CA GLY A 110 -3.70 -0.48 13.13
C GLY A 110 -4.07 0.08 14.52
N GLY A 111 -5.34 0.28 14.84
CA GLY A 111 -5.87 1.07 15.94
C GLY A 111 -5.89 0.42 17.30
N LYS A 112 -5.37 -0.80 17.43
CA LYS A 112 -5.20 -1.45 18.74
C LYS A 112 -3.75 -1.58 19.17
N SER A 113 -2.79 -1.16 18.35
CA SER A 113 -1.38 -1.28 18.71
C SER A 113 -0.92 -0.09 19.58
N SER A 114 -0.23 -0.38 20.66
CA SER A 114 0.53 0.61 21.45
C SER A 114 1.88 0.97 20.82
N ASN A 115 2.29 0.23 19.79
CA ASN A 115 3.55 0.38 19.08
C ASN A 115 3.41 1.41 17.94
N ILE A 116 4.19 2.49 18.01
CA ILE A 116 4.13 3.59 17.03
C ILE A 116 4.54 3.11 15.64
N GLU A 117 5.50 2.20 15.54
CA GLU A 117 5.96 1.63 14.28
C GLU A 117 4.85 0.86 13.56
N ALA A 118 3.99 0.14 14.31
CA ALA A 118 2.84 -0.56 13.73
C ALA A 118 1.80 0.42 13.16
N ARG A 119 1.53 1.54 13.86
CA ARG A 119 0.65 2.61 13.36
C ARG A 119 1.24 3.29 12.13
N ILE A 120 2.55 3.52 12.11
CA ILE A 120 3.25 4.09 10.95
C ILE A 120 3.15 3.16 9.73
N VAL A 121 3.37 1.85 9.90
CA VAL A 121 3.25 0.87 8.81
C VAL A 121 1.83 0.82 8.27
N HIS A 122 0.83 0.77 9.15
CA HIS A 122 -0.58 0.83 8.79
C HIS A 122 -0.91 2.09 7.99
N ASP A 123 -0.55 3.27 8.51
CA ASP A 123 -0.83 4.55 7.85
C ASP A 123 -0.14 4.65 6.50
N ALA A 124 1.11 4.20 6.39
CA ALA A 124 1.86 4.24 5.15
C ALA A 124 1.23 3.39 4.05
N ASP A 125 0.73 2.21 4.40
CA ASP A 125 0.01 1.33 3.50
C ASP A 125 -1.35 1.94 3.07
N ILE A 126 -2.12 2.48 4.02
CA ILE A 126 -3.35 3.23 3.70
C ILE A 126 -3.08 4.42 2.78
N LEU A 127 -2.00 5.17 2.99
CA LEU A 127 -1.62 6.29 2.15
C LEU A 127 -1.30 5.87 0.70
N ASP A 128 -0.61 4.73 0.50
CA ASP A 128 -0.40 4.17 -0.84
C ASP A 128 -1.71 3.68 -1.49
N LYS A 129 -2.65 3.22 -0.66
CA LYS A 129 -4.02 2.82 -1.04
C LYS A 129 -5.00 4.00 -1.12
N SER A 130 -4.53 5.25 -1.02
CA SER A 130 -5.35 6.48 -1.03
C SER A 130 -5.19 7.33 -2.32
N GLY A 131 -6.07 8.33 -2.50
CA GLY A 131 -6.05 9.21 -3.68
C GLY A 131 -6.33 8.48 -5.00
N LEU A 132 -5.89 9.06 -6.12
CA LEU A 132 -6.13 8.51 -7.47
C LEU A 132 -5.40 7.17 -7.67
N LEU A 133 -4.18 7.06 -7.16
CA LEU A 133 -3.46 5.77 -7.20
C LEU A 133 -4.20 4.70 -6.40
N GLY A 134 -4.77 5.06 -5.24
CA GLY A 134 -5.62 4.18 -4.43
C GLY A 134 -6.83 3.67 -5.19
N VAL A 135 -7.51 4.53 -5.97
CA VAL A 135 -8.60 4.12 -6.87
C VAL A 135 -8.14 3.06 -7.86
N ILE A 136 -7.03 3.32 -8.58
CA ILE A 136 -6.48 2.38 -9.58
C ILE A 136 -6.08 1.05 -8.93
N ARG A 137 -5.39 1.10 -7.79
CA ARG A 137 -4.94 -0.08 -7.04
C ARG A 137 -6.12 -0.91 -6.54
N HIS A 138 -7.17 -0.28 -6.03
CA HIS A 138 -8.31 -0.99 -5.49
C HIS A 138 -9.16 -1.64 -6.59
N ILE A 139 -9.35 -0.97 -7.72
CA ILE A 139 -9.96 -1.58 -8.91
C ILE A 139 -9.14 -2.78 -9.36
N TRP A 140 -7.81 -2.63 -9.46
CA TRP A 140 -6.90 -3.72 -9.84
C TRP A 140 -7.00 -4.92 -8.88
N LYS A 141 -7.02 -4.69 -7.56
CA LYS A 141 -7.18 -5.75 -6.54
C LYS A 141 -8.55 -6.42 -6.67
N MET A 142 -9.63 -5.65 -6.80
CA MET A 142 -10.98 -6.20 -6.95
C MET A 142 -11.13 -7.06 -8.21
N THR A 143 -10.58 -6.64 -9.35
CA THR A 143 -10.62 -7.44 -10.58
C THR A 143 -9.88 -8.76 -10.41
N ASN A 144 -8.68 -8.73 -9.83
CA ASN A 144 -7.87 -9.95 -9.69
C ASN A 144 -8.37 -10.91 -8.60
N LEU A 145 -9.02 -10.41 -7.55
CA LEU A 145 -9.63 -11.24 -6.50
C LEU A 145 -10.99 -11.83 -6.90
N LEU A 146 -11.70 -11.22 -7.85
CA LEU A 146 -13.01 -11.68 -8.32
C LEU A 146 -12.87 -12.49 -9.62
N GLU A 147 -11.91 -13.41 -9.68
CA GLU A 147 -11.71 -14.30 -10.84
C GLU A 147 -11.58 -13.55 -12.19
N ASN A 148 -10.93 -12.39 -12.19
CA ASN A 148 -10.78 -11.50 -13.36
C ASN A 148 -12.10 -10.89 -13.88
N LYS A 149 -13.14 -10.80 -13.04
CA LYS A 149 -14.37 -10.09 -13.39
C LYS A 149 -14.09 -8.60 -13.67
N ILE A 150 -14.54 -8.14 -14.83
CA ILE A 150 -14.49 -6.72 -15.19
C ILE A 150 -15.53 -5.93 -14.39
N LEU A 151 -15.09 -4.84 -13.78
CA LEU A 151 -15.94 -3.93 -13.02
C LEU A 151 -16.55 -2.89 -13.96
N VAL A 152 -17.87 -2.94 -14.16
CA VAL A 152 -18.56 -2.08 -15.15
C VAL A 152 -19.83 -1.41 -14.64
N ASN A 153 -20.42 -1.91 -13.56
CA ASN A 153 -21.74 -1.46 -13.10
C ASN A 153 -21.64 -0.54 -11.87
N GLU A 154 -22.77 0.11 -11.57
CA GLU A 154 -22.90 1.02 -10.44
C GLU A 154 -22.70 0.33 -9.08
N LYS A 155 -23.11 -0.94 -8.95
CA LYS A 155 -22.89 -1.71 -7.72
C LYS A 155 -21.39 -1.89 -7.42
N ASP A 156 -20.58 -2.17 -8.44
CA ASP A 156 -19.12 -2.27 -8.32
C ASP A 156 -18.51 -0.91 -7.93
N PHE A 157 -19.02 0.18 -8.52
CA PHE A 157 -18.60 1.54 -8.21
C PHE A 157 -18.94 1.97 -6.77
N LEU A 158 -20.15 1.68 -6.30
CA LEU A 158 -20.56 1.93 -4.91
C LEU A 158 -19.73 1.11 -3.92
N LYS A 159 -19.43 -0.16 -4.26
CA LYS A 159 -18.53 -1.01 -3.46
C LYS A 159 -17.12 -0.43 -3.37
N LEU A 160 -16.57 0.03 -4.50
CA LEU A 160 -15.28 0.74 -4.58
C LEU A 160 -15.29 1.99 -3.67
N ASN A 161 -16.31 2.84 -3.78
CA ASN A 161 -16.42 4.07 -2.98
C ASN A 161 -16.48 3.76 -1.48
N ARG A 162 -17.29 2.78 -1.08
CA ARG A 162 -17.41 2.34 0.32
C ARG A 162 -16.09 1.84 0.88
N HIS A 163 -15.36 1.00 0.11
CA HIS A 163 -14.09 0.43 0.57
C HIS A 163 -13.03 1.51 0.75
N LEU A 164 -12.91 2.45 -0.20
CA LEU A 164 -11.96 3.54 -0.09
C LEU A 164 -12.33 4.50 1.04
N SER A 165 -13.61 4.87 1.17
CA SER A 165 -14.08 5.73 2.26
C SER A 165 -13.77 5.16 3.64
N LYS A 166 -13.96 3.85 3.85
CA LYS A 166 -13.58 3.18 5.11
C LYS A 166 -12.08 3.34 5.43
N ARG A 167 -11.20 3.15 4.44
CA ARG A 167 -9.74 3.30 4.67
C ARG A 167 -9.35 4.73 5.03
N ARG A 168 -10.02 5.72 4.45
CA ARG A 168 -9.73 7.15 4.74
C ARG A 168 -9.92 7.50 6.21
N SER A 169 -10.83 6.82 6.91
CA SER A 169 -11.12 7.07 8.33
C SER A 169 -10.28 6.24 9.29
N GLN A 170 -9.34 5.43 8.80
CA GLN A 170 -8.56 4.48 9.60
C GLN A 170 -7.10 4.89 9.78
N LEU A 171 -6.78 6.18 9.75
CA LEU A 171 -5.41 6.66 9.98
C LEU A 171 -5.19 7.01 11.45
N TYR A 172 -3.98 6.75 11.96
CA TYR A 172 -3.66 6.91 13.38
C TYR A 172 -2.63 8.01 13.67
N THR A 173 -1.70 8.26 12.75
CA THR A 173 -0.65 9.26 12.92
C THR A 173 -1.13 10.64 12.48
N LYS A 174 -0.63 11.69 13.14
CA LYS A 174 -1.04 13.08 12.81
C LYS A 174 -0.65 13.43 11.37
N THR A 175 0.57 13.06 10.98
CA THR A 175 1.07 13.26 9.62
C THR A 175 0.31 12.42 8.60
N GLY A 176 -0.03 11.17 8.93
CA GLY A 176 -0.83 10.30 8.07
C GLY A 176 -2.19 10.90 7.73
N ILE A 177 -2.91 11.37 8.74
CA ILE A 177 -4.21 12.05 8.59
C ILE A 177 -4.07 13.29 7.67
N LYS A 178 -3.06 14.14 7.91
CA LYS A 178 -2.80 15.33 7.08
C LYS A 178 -2.54 14.98 5.61
N LEU A 179 -1.67 13.99 5.36
CA LEU A 179 -1.34 13.55 4.01
C LEU A 179 -2.54 12.96 3.29
N ALA A 180 -3.37 12.16 3.99
CA ALA A 180 -4.56 11.59 3.42
C ALA A 180 -5.57 12.65 2.99
N GLY A 181 -5.74 13.74 3.75
CA GLY A 181 -6.55 14.88 3.33
C GLY A 181 -6.12 15.46 1.98
N ILE A 182 -4.81 15.56 1.74
CA ILE A 182 -4.24 16.05 0.46
C ILE A 182 -4.51 15.07 -0.68
N LEU A 183 -4.37 13.76 -0.42
CA LEU A 183 -4.58 12.71 -1.42
C LEU A 183 -6.07 12.53 -1.76
N ASN A 184 -6.94 12.55 -0.76
CA ASN A 184 -8.36 12.22 -0.91
C ASN A 184 -9.12 13.27 -1.70
N LYS A 185 -8.81 14.56 -1.52
CA LYS A 185 -9.31 15.66 -2.36
C LYS A 185 -9.13 15.40 -3.86
N GLN A 186 -8.06 14.70 -4.24
CA GLN A 186 -7.79 14.37 -5.64
C GLN A 186 -8.70 13.25 -6.15
N SER A 187 -9.05 12.29 -5.29
CA SER A 187 -9.96 11.20 -5.65
C SER A 187 -11.46 11.56 -5.57
N GLU A 188 -11.84 12.64 -4.88
CA GLU A 188 -13.24 13.13 -4.87
C GLU A 188 -13.73 13.52 -6.27
N MET A 189 -12.83 14.05 -7.11
CA MET A 189 -13.12 14.30 -8.53
C MET A 189 -13.47 13.02 -9.30
N PHE A 190 -12.90 11.88 -8.91
CA PHE A 190 -13.28 10.59 -9.48
C PHE A 190 -14.67 10.17 -9.01
N PHE A 191 -15.09 10.45 -7.78
CA PHE A 191 -16.42 10.01 -7.33
C PHE A 191 -17.57 10.95 -7.73
N SER A 192 -17.28 12.19 -8.11
CA SER A 192 -18.29 13.19 -8.51
C SER A 192 -18.77 13.10 -9.97
N LYS A 193 -18.12 12.30 -10.84
CA LYS A 193 -18.40 12.26 -12.29
C LYS A 193 -18.86 10.88 -12.77
N ASN A 194 -20.00 10.39 -12.27
CA ASN A 194 -20.44 8.99 -12.35
C ASN A 194 -20.20 8.30 -13.74
N LYS A 195 -20.65 8.90 -14.85
CA LYS A 195 -20.45 8.33 -16.21
C LYS A 195 -18.98 8.22 -16.63
N TYR A 196 -18.17 9.24 -16.35
CA TYR A 196 -16.73 9.23 -16.63
C TYR A 196 -16.02 8.18 -15.75
N SER A 197 -16.43 8.09 -14.49
CA SER A 197 -15.81 7.22 -13.50
C SER A 197 -16.09 5.75 -13.76
N LEU A 198 -17.30 5.41 -14.20
CA LEU A 198 -17.62 4.06 -14.68
C LEU A 198 -16.78 3.69 -15.91
N LYS A 199 -16.63 4.60 -16.88
CA LYS A 199 -15.77 4.37 -18.05
C LYS A 199 -14.31 4.15 -17.67
N LEU A 200 -13.78 4.96 -16.74
CA LEU A 200 -12.41 4.83 -16.26
C LEU A 200 -12.22 3.57 -15.41
N MET A 201 -13.19 3.21 -14.57
CA MET A 201 -13.19 1.98 -13.79
C MET A 201 -13.13 0.75 -14.71
N ASN A 202 -13.99 0.72 -15.74
CA ASN A 202 -13.96 -0.34 -16.75
C ASN A 202 -12.58 -0.40 -17.42
N ALA A 203 -12.06 0.73 -17.92
CA ALA A 203 -10.75 0.76 -18.59
C ALA A 203 -9.58 0.28 -17.70
N ILE A 204 -9.58 0.62 -16.40
CA ILE A 204 -8.60 0.12 -15.43
C ILE A 204 -8.78 -1.38 -15.24
N SER A 205 -10.02 -1.83 -15.05
CA SER A 205 -10.36 -3.22 -14.80
C SER A 205 -10.00 -4.13 -15.99
N THR A 206 -10.29 -3.72 -17.24
CA THR A 206 -9.88 -4.41 -18.46
C THR A 206 -8.36 -4.54 -18.55
N LYS A 207 -7.61 -3.48 -18.24
CA LYS A 207 -6.15 -3.57 -18.24
C LYS A 207 -5.63 -4.52 -17.16
N ALA A 208 -6.29 -4.54 -16.00
CA ALA A 208 -5.93 -5.43 -14.90
C ALA A 208 -6.17 -6.91 -15.27
N SER A 209 -7.29 -7.24 -15.92
CA SER A 209 -7.57 -8.60 -16.38
C SER A 209 -6.60 -9.08 -17.47
N LEU A 210 -6.03 -8.15 -18.24
CA LEU A 210 -4.94 -8.41 -19.20
C LEU A 210 -3.55 -8.55 -18.53
N GLY A 211 -3.48 -8.59 -17.19
CA GLY A 211 -2.24 -8.82 -16.45
C GLY A 211 -1.36 -7.59 -16.26
N LEU A 212 -1.84 -6.37 -16.57
CA LEU A 212 -1.07 -5.17 -16.26
C LEU A 212 -1.14 -4.87 -14.76
N THR A 213 0.00 -4.54 -14.14
CA THR A 213 0.05 -4.07 -12.75
C THR A 213 -0.62 -2.71 -12.60
N SER A 214 -1.09 -2.38 -11.39
CA SER A 214 -1.64 -1.05 -11.08
C SER A 214 -0.67 0.10 -11.41
N ASP A 215 0.64 -0.09 -11.24
CA ASP A 215 1.67 0.86 -11.67
C ASP A 215 1.70 1.07 -13.19
N ARG A 216 1.67 -0.03 -13.97
CA ARG A 216 1.64 0.05 -15.44
C ARG A 216 0.34 0.69 -15.94
N ILE A 217 -0.79 0.37 -15.30
CA ILE A 217 -2.08 0.99 -15.60
C ILE A 217 -2.02 2.48 -15.32
N ALA A 218 -1.57 2.88 -14.13
CA ALA A 218 -1.41 4.28 -13.76
C ALA A 218 -0.54 5.04 -14.77
N LYS A 219 0.62 4.48 -15.15
CA LYS A 219 1.49 5.06 -16.19
C LYS A 219 0.84 5.13 -17.56
N SER A 220 0.00 4.17 -17.92
CA SER A 220 -0.73 4.21 -19.21
C SER A 220 -1.77 5.32 -19.24
N LEU A 221 -2.43 5.61 -18.11
CA LEU A 221 -3.37 6.72 -17.96
C LEU A 221 -2.66 8.09 -17.97
N LEU A 222 -1.35 8.13 -17.69
CA LEU A 222 -0.53 9.35 -17.78
C LEU A 222 -0.17 9.74 -19.22
N LYS A 223 -0.45 8.92 -20.26
CA LYS A 223 -0.09 9.27 -21.63
C LYS A 223 -0.87 10.49 -22.18
N ASP A 224 -1.99 10.83 -21.57
CA ASP A 224 -2.73 12.07 -21.84
C ASP A 224 -2.20 13.22 -20.96
N LYS A 225 -1.15 13.89 -21.46
CA LYS A 225 -0.36 14.91 -20.73
C LYS A 225 -1.15 16.19 -20.39
N LYS A 226 -2.37 16.37 -20.91
CA LYS A 226 -3.15 17.61 -20.75
C LYS A 226 -4.06 17.63 -19.51
N SER A 227 -4.20 16.51 -18.80
CA SER A 227 -5.12 16.43 -17.65
C SER A 227 -4.46 16.85 -16.33
N ILE A 228 -5.14 17.65 -15.51
CA ILE A 228 -4.74 17.95 -14.12
C ILE A 228 -4.50 16.67 -13.29
N LEU A 229 -5.15 15.56 -13.65
CA LEU A 229 -4.95 14.24 -13.04
C LEU A 229 -3.52 13.70 -13.27
N PHE A 230 -2.84 14.12 -14.34
CA PHE A 230 -1.47 13.70 -14.69
C PHE A 230 -0.48 14.05 -13.58
N ASN A 231 -0.42 15.33 -13.19
CA ASN A 231 0.54 15.80 -12.20
C ASN A 231 0.28 15.19 -10.82
N LYS A 232 -0.99 14.95 -10.47
CA LYS A 232 -1.39 14.34 -9.21
C LYS A 232 -0.97 12.87 -9.14
N LEU A 233 -1.29 12.09 -10.17
CA LEU A 233 -0.94 10.67 -10.22
C LEU A 233 0.58 10.45 -10.36
N LYS A 234 1.29 11.29 -11.13
CA LYS A 234 2.76 11.30 -11.18
C LYS A 234 3.37 11.56 -9.80
N SER A 235 2.83 12.53 -9.07
CA SER A 235 3.29 12.86 -7.71
C SER A 235 3.04 11.70 -6.73
N GLN A 236 1.93 10.98 -6.84
CA GLN A 236 1.66 9.78 -6.03
C GLN A 236 2.62 8.63 -6.35
N LEU A 237 2.83 8.30 -7.64
CA LEU A 237 3.74 7.22 -8.07
C LEU A 237 5.19 7.43 -7.61
N SER A 238 5.63 8.69 -7.57
CA SER A 238 6.99 9.07 -7.13
C SER A 238 7.07 9.39 -5.63
N CYS A 239 5.94 9.41 -4.91
CA CYS A 239 5.80 9.95 -3.56
C CYS A 239 6.34 11.39 -3.39
N GLU A 240 6.31 12.22 -4.44
CA GLU A 240 6.73 13.62 -4.36
C GLU A 240 5.83 14.47 -3.46
N TYR A 241 4.59 14.04 -3.22
CA TYR A 241 3.66 14.74 -2.34
C TYR A 241 4.18 14.84 -0.89
N LEU A 242 5.09 13.96 -0.47
CA LEU A 242 5.75 14.00 0.83
C LEU A 242 6.67 15.24 1.00
N LYS A 243 7.21 15.79 -0.10
CA LYS A 243 8.07 16.99 -0.08
C LYS A 243 7.28 18.29 0.03
N LYS A 244 6.01 18.30 -0.35
CA LYS A 244 5.18 19.52 -0.35
C LYS A 244 4.69 19.90 1.05
N THR A 245 4.83 18.99 2.01
CA THR A 245 4.44 19.18 3.42
C THR A 245 5.53 19.79 4.29
N THR A 246 6.77 19.93 3.80
CA THR A 246 7.88 20.59 4.51
C THR A 246 7.88 22.12 4.38
N SER A 247 7.05 22.70 3.50
CA SER A 247 7.04 24.15 3.22
C SER A 247 6.09 24.97 4.11
N ASN A 248 5.38 24.35 5.05
CA ASN A 248 4.46 25.01 5.99
C ASN A 248 4.82 24.67 7.46
N ILE A 249 6.11 24.63 7.79
CA ILE A 249 6.61 24.60 9.17
C ILE A 249 7.63 25.73 9.28
#